data_AF-A0A510JW57-F1
#
_entry.id   AF-A0A510JW57-F1
#
_cell.length_a   1.000
_cell.length_b   1.000
_cell.length_c   1.000
_cell.angle_alpha   90.00
_cell.angle_beta   90.00
_cell.angle_gamma   90.00
#
_symmetry.space_group_name_H-M   'P 1'
#
loop_
_entity.id
_entity.type
_entity.pdbx_description
1 polymer ?
#
loop_
_entity_poly.entity_id
_entity_poly.type
_entity_poly.pdbx_seq_one_letter_code
_entity_poly.pdbx_strand_id
1 'polypeptide(L)'
;MILDIGFVALLIIFILLGYRRGFSLEFFNMFKYIFIIFITNYIYKFFLDSERIKPQNQLKIFIIIVVVQCIVYSAILIINKKFLRSIRIERFDKFSGMIFGMIKLFFVAIIVYIVVIAGSIKSKSIKNARNKSFCIKIMTKYALRFTDSFPGFIENDVKRYVISQREKEVINDVLHDYENPEPDKFEKSKEIN
;
A
#
# COMPACT_ATOMS: atom_id res chain seq x y z
N MET A 1 -7.24 11.76 7.82
CA MET A 1 -7.00 11.82 9.28
C MET A 1 -7.07 10.44 9.95
N ILE A 2 -8.21 9.73 10.02
CA ILE A 2 -8.29 8.44 10.76
C ILE A 2 -7.34 7.36 10.22
N LEU A 3 -7.22 7.24 8.89
CA LEU A 3 -6.28 6.30 8.26
C LEU A 3 -4.82 6.69 8.55
N ASP A 4 -4.51 7.99 8.53
CA ASP A 4 -3.15 8.48 8.77
C ASP A 4 -2.72 8.24 10.23
N ILE A 5 -3.63 8.47 11.19
CA ILE A 5 -3.41 8.13 12.61
C ILE A 5 -3.15 6.63 12.77
N GLY A 6 -3.93 5.80 12.08
CA GLY A 6 -3.72 4.35 12.07
C GLY A 6 -2.35 3.95 11.53
N PHE A 7 -1.88 4.60 10.45
CA PHE A 7 -0.55 4.38 9.90
C PHE A 7 0.58 4.77 10.87
N VAL A 8 0.45 5.92 11.54
CA VAL A 8 1.44 6.37 12.55
C VAL A 8 1.47 5.41 13.74
N ALA A 9 0.31 4.99 14.23
CA ALA A 9 0.23 4.01 15.32
C ALA A 9 0.86 2.66 14.92
N LEU A 10 0.57 2.17 13.72
CA LEU A 10 1.17 0.94 13.17
C LEU A 10 2.70 1.06 13.04
N LEU A 11 3.21 2.21 12.63
CA LEU A 11 4.65 2.47 12.53
C LEU A 11 5.33 2.31 13.89
N ILE A 12 4.78 2.93 14.93
CA ILE A 12 5.32 2.83 16.30
C ILE A 12 5.28 1.37 16.78
N ILE A 13 4.15 0.70 16.59
CA ILE A 13 3.98 -0.72 16.97
C ILE A 13 4.99 -1.62 16.26
N PHE A 14 5.25 -1.40 14.97
CA PHE A 14 6.20 -2.21 14.21
C PHE A 14 7.65 -1.94 14.57
N ILE A 15 8.02 -0.71 14.92
CA ILE A 15 9.35 -0.40 15.45
C ILE A 15 9.57 -1.14 16.78
N LEU A 16 8.61 -1.05 17.71
CA LEU A 16 8.70 -1.70 19.02
C LEU A 16 8.74 -3.23 18.90
N LEU A 17 7.90 -3.80 18.05
CA LEU A 17 7.89 -5.24 17.77
C LEU A 17 9.19 -5.70 17.11
N GLY A 18 9.71 -4.93 16.15
CA GLY A 18 10.98 -5.21 15.47
C GLY A 18 12.14 -5.24 16.46
N TYR A 19 12.21 -4.24 17.35
CA TYR A 19 13.22 -4.20 18.41
C TYR A 19 13.17 -5.44 19.32
N ARG A 20 11.97 -5.88 19.71
CA ARG A 20 11.78 -7.03 20.61
C ARG A 20 12.08 -8.37 19.94
N ARG A 21 11.78 -8.48 18.65
CA ARG A 21 11.90 -9.74 17.88
C ARG A 21 13.31 -10.01 17.40
N GLY A 22 14.09 -8.95 17.17
CA GLY A 22 15.44 -9.05 16.60
C GLY A 22 15.43 -9.22 15.08
N PHE A 23 16.61 -9.30 14.49
CA PHE A 23 16.86 -9.29 13.06
C PHE A 23 16.14 -10.43 12.35
N SER A 24 16.54 -11.66 12.65
CA SER A 24 16.19 -12.83 11.85
C SER A 24 14.67 -13.04 11.83
N LEU A 25 14.02 -13.00 12.99
CA LEU A 25 12.57 -13.19 13.06
C LEU A 25 11.81 -12.09 12.30
N GLU A 26 12.27 -10.83 12.39
CA GLU A 26 11.59 -9.73 11.72
C GLU A 26 11.85 -9.70 10.20
N PHE A 27 13.05 -10.09 9.77
CA PHE A 27 13.41 -10.30 8.38
C PHE A 27 12.46 -11.32 7.73
N PHE A 28 12.37 -12.54 8.26
CA PHE A 28 11.46 -13.56 7.70
C PHE A 28 9.97 -13.16 7.79
N ASN A 29 9.58 -12.44 8.85
CA ASN A 29 8.23 -11.92 8.97
C ASN A 29 7.91 -10.82 7.95
N MET A 30 8.90 -10.06 7.48
CA MET A 30 8.76 -9.12 6.38
C MET A 30 8.54 -9.85 5.05
N PHE A 31 9.34 -10.89 4.75
CA PHE A 31 9.23 -11.66 3.51
C PHE A 31 7.85 -12.28 3.32
N LYS A 32 7.17 -12.65 4.40
CA LYS A 32 5.78 -13.12 4.36
C LYS A 32 4.89 -12.23 3.48
N TYR A 33 4.98 -10.91 3.60
CA TYR A 33 4.11 -10.00 2.85
C TYR A 33 4.46 -9.95 1.36
N ILE A 34 5.75 -10.07 1.02
CA ILE A 34 6.21 -10.18 -0.38
C ILE A 34 5.65 -11.46 -0.99
N PHE A 35 5.77 -12.59 -0.29
CA PHE A 35 5.20 -13.86 -0.73
C PHE A 35 3.68 -13.80 -0.88
N ILE A 36 2.97 -13.16 0.05
CA ILE A 36 1.52 -12.99 -0.05
C ILE A 36 1.14 -12.27 -1.34
N ILE A 37 1.80 -11.16 -1.66
CA ILE A 37 1.51 -10.39 -2.88
C ILE A 37 1.75 -11.26 -4.12
N PHE A 38 2.92 -11.91 -4.18
CA PHE A 38 3.32 -12.72 -5.32
C PHE A 38 2.42 -13.95 -5.53
N ILE A 39 2.21 -14.74 -4.49
CA ILE A 39 1.40 -15.96 -4.54
C ILE A 39 -0.07 -15.61 -4.78
N THR A 40 -0.59 -14.52 -4.20
CA THR A 40 -1.98 -14.10 -4.48
C THR A 40 -2.16 -13.76 -5.95
N ASN A 41 -1.24 -13.00 -6.57
CA ASN A 41 -1.32 -12.71 -7.99
C ASN A 41 -1.27 -13.99 -8.84
N TYR A 42 -0.38 -14.92 -8.50
CA TYR A 42 -0.27 -16.21 -9.17
C TYR A 42 -1.56 -17.05 -9.05
N ILE A 43 -2.13 -17.16 -7.85
CA ILE A 43 -3.41 -17.86 -7.62
C ILE A 43 -4.52 -17.22 -8.46
N TYR A 44 -4.57 -15.89 -8.52
CA TYR A 44 -5.58 -15.20 -9.31
C TYR A 44 -5.47 -15.49 -10.80
N LYS A 45 -4.26 -15.38 -11.38
CA LYS A 45 -4.02 -15.67 -12.79
C LYS A 45 -4.32 -17.13 -13.15
N PHE A 46 -4.02 -18.07 -12.27
CA PHE A 46 -4.14 -19.49 -12.58
C PHE A 46 -5.53 -20.07 -12.27
N PHE A 47 -6.13 -19.69 -11.15
CA PHE A 47 -7.38 -20.30 -10.65
C PHE A 47 -8.61 -19.40 -10.82
N LEU A 48 -8.44 -18.08 -10.93
CA LEU A 48 -9.54 -17.11 -10.82
C LEU A 48 -9.70 -16.21 -12.06
N ASP A 49 -8.86 -16.37 -13.09
CA ASP A 49 -8.97 -15.72 -14.40
C ASP A 49 -9.98 -16.43 -15.32
N SER A 50 -10.57 -17.54 -14.85
CA SER A 50 -11.75 -18.14 -15.45
C SER A 50 -12.95 -17.20 -15.25
N GLU A 51 -13.68 -16.88 -16.33
CA GLU A 51 -14.91 -16.05 -16.41
C GLU A 51 -16.03 -16.40 -15.40
N ARG A 52 -15.84 -17.40 -14.53
CA ARG A 52 -16.80 -17.92 -13.56
C ARG A 52 -17.02 -17.03 -12.33
N ILE A 53 -16.14 -16.07 -12.04
CA ILE A 53 -16.25 -15.27 -10.80
C ILE A 53 -16.94 -13.94 -11.05
N LYS A 54 -18.09 -13.75 -10.40
CA LYS A 54 -18.79 -12.45 -10.40
C LYS A 54 -17.85 -11.35 -9.87
N PRO A 55 -17.71 -10.21 -10.56
CA PRO A 55 -16.82 -9.11 -10.18
C PRO A 55 -17.10 -8.56 -8.77
N GLN A 56 -18.35 -8.67 -8.31
CA GLN A 56 -18.77 -8.27 -6.97
C GLN A 56 -18.09 -9.06 -5.85
N ASN A 57 -17.61 -10.28 -6.10
CA ASN A 57 -16.99 -11.15 -5.09
C ASN A 57 -15.47 -11.16 -5.13
N GLN A 58 -14.84 -10.65 -6.18
CA GLN A 58 -13.37 -10.69 -6.36
C GLN A 58 -12.63 -10.09 -5.16
N LEU A 59 -13.00 -8.88 -4.69
CA LEU A 59 -12.38 -8.29 -3.50
C LEU A 59 -12.56 -9.14 -2.23
N LYS A 60 -13.72 -9.79 -2.05
CA LYS A 60 -13.95 -10.65 -0.87
C LYS A 60 -13.05 -11.88 -0.94
N ILE A 61 -12.97 -12.52 -2.10
CA ILE A 61 -12.09 -13.68 -2.34
C ILE A 61 -10.64 -13.29 -2.14
N PHE A 62 -10.22 -12.12 -2.61
CA PHE A 62 -8.86 -11.59 -2.41
C PHE A 62 -8.52 -11.44 -0.93
N ILE A 63 -9.40 -10.81 -0.15
CA ILE A 63 -9.21 -10.65 1.29
C ILE A 63 -9.10 -12.03 1.97
N ILE A 64 -9.98 -12.98 1.60
CA ILE A 64 -9.94 -14.34 2.15
C ILE A 64 -8.59 -15.02 1.86
N ILE A 65 -8.13 -14.99 0.61
CA ILE A 65 -6.84 -15.59 0.21
C ILE A 65 -5.68 -14.96 0.99
N VAL A 66 -5.62 -13.63 1.06
CA VAL A 66 -4.58 -12.89 1.79
C VAL A 66 -4.60 -13.25 3.28
N VAL A 67 -5.79 -13.38 3.89
CA VAL A 67 -5.94 -13.77 5.30
C VAL A 67 -5.48 -15.21 5.52
N VAL A 68 -5.88 -16.15 4.67
CA VAL A 68 -5.46 -17.55 4.76
C VAL A 68 -3.94 -17.66 4.64
N GLN A 69 -3.33 -17.00 3.65
CA GLN A 69 -1.88 -16.99 3.50
C GLN A 69 -1.18 -16.35 4.71
N CYS A 70 -1.71 -15.25 5.24
CA CYS A 70 -1.21 -14.63 6.47
C CYS A 70 -1.15 -15.64 7.62
N ILE A 71 -2.20 -16.45 7.82
CA ILE A 71 -2.27 -17.46 8.87
C ILE A 71 -1.23 -18.56 8.62
N VAL A 72 -1.21 -19.14 7.41
CA VAL A 72 -0.29 -20.22 7.03
C VAL A 72 1.17 -19.81 7.25
N TYR A 73 1.59 -18.66 6.72
CA TYR A 73 2.95 -18.17 6.90
C TYR A 73 3.26 -17.84 8.37
N SER A 74 2.30 -17.33 9.12
CA SER A 74 2.51 -17.07 10.55
C SER A 74 2.70 -18.37 11.34
N ALA A 75 1.98 -19.44 11.00
CA ALA A 75 2.19 -20.77 11.58
C ALA A 75 3.60 -21.32 11.26
N ILE A 76 4.04 -21.21 10.00
CA ILE A 76 5.40 -21.61 9.59
C ILE A 76 6.47 -20.86 10.38
N LEU A 77 6.31 -19.54 10.58
CA LEU A 77 7.23 -18.73 11.38
C LEU A 77 7.26 -19.15 12.85
N ILE A 78 6.11 -19.52 13.43
CA ILE A 78 6.02 -19.97 14.82
C ILE A 78 6.75 -21.30 15.00
N ILE A 79 6.54 -22.26 14.09
CA ILE A 79 7.21 -23.57 14.12
C ILE A 79 8.74 -23.38 14.04
N ASN A 80 9.20 -22.53 13.14
CA ASN A 80 10.63 -22.28 12.92
C ASN A 80 11.24 -21.23 13.88
N LYS A 81 10.47 -20.71 14.83
CA LYS A 81 10.89 -19.58 15.68
C LYS A 81 12.18 -19.84 16.45
N LYS A 82 12.37 -21.07 16.95
CA LYS A 82 13.60 -21.46 17.68
C LYS A 82 14.82 -21.39 16.77
N PHE A 83 14.72 -21.95 15.56
CA PHE A 83 15.76 -21.91 14.55
C PHE A 83 16.09 -20.48 14.13
N LEU A 84 15.07 -19.67 13.81
CA LEU A 84 15.26 -18.28 13.39
C LEU A 84 15.96 -17.44 14.46
N ARG A 85 15.64 -17.64 15.74
CA ARG A 85 16.32 -16.96 16.84
C ARG A 85 17.78 -17.38 17.02
N SER A 86 18.20 -18.51 16.46
CA SER A 86 19.59 -18.94 16.49
C SER A 86 20.49 -18.13 15.54
N ILE A 87 19.94 -17.55 14.47
CA ILE A 87 20.67 -16.79 13.43
C ILE A 87 20.90 -15.33 13.86
N ARG A 88 21.03 -15.07 15.17
CA ARG A 88 21.16 -13.71 15.70
C ARG A 88 22.49 -13.08 15.33
N ILE A 89 22.47 -11.79 14.98
CA ILE A 89 23.67 -10.98 14.78
C ILE A 89 23.97 -10.25 16.09
N GLU A 90 24.98 -10.70 16.83
CA GLU A 90 25.20 -10.31 18.25
C GLU A 90 25.13 -8.81 18.54
N ARG A 91 25.80 -7.95 17.76
CA ARG A 91 25.87 -6.50 18.04
C ARG A 91 24.73 -5.68 17.43
N PHE A 92 24.04 -6.19 16.41
CA PHE A 92 23.05 -5.42 15.63
C PHE A 92 21.66 -6.04 15.58
N ASP A 93 21.41 -7.15 16.28
CA ASP A 93 20.14 -7.88 16.24
C ASP A 93 18.91 -6.98 16.48
N LYS A 94 18.94 -6.18 17.55
CA LYS A 94 17.80 -5.33 17.91
C LYS A 94 17.63 -4.12 16.97
N PHE A 95 18.74 -3.49 16.60
CA PHE A 95 18.73 -2.31 15.73
C PHE A 95 18.27 -2.67 14.31
N SER A 96 18.81 -3.74 13.74
CA SER A 96 18.34 -4.25 12.45
C SER A 96 16.89 -4.73 12.55
N GLY A 97 16.49 -5.37 13.64
CA GLY A 97 15.08 -5.68 13.92
C GLY A 97 14.15 -4.47 13.82
N MET A 98 14.54 -3.30 14.36
CA MET A 98 13.78 -2.05 14.19
C MET A 98 13.70 -1.62 12.72
N ILE A 99 14.82 -1.65 12.00
CA ILE A 99 14.88 -1.26 10.58
C ILE A 99 13.95 -2.16 9.76
N PHE A 100 14.03 -3.47 9.92
CA PHE A 100 13.15 -4.41 9.22
C PHE A 100 11.69 -4.26 9.65
N GLY A 101 11.43 -3.88 10.90
CA GLY A 101 10.09 -3.50 11.37
C GLY A 101 9.52 -2.29 10.60
N MET A 102 10.34 -1.26 10.35
CA MET A 102 9.97 -0.10 9.53
C MET A 102 9.75 -0.48 8.07
N ILE A 103 10.66 -1.24 7.46
CA ILE A 103 10.54 -1.68 6.07
C ILE A 103 9.29 -2.54 5.89
N LYS A 104 8.97 -3.42 6.85
CA LYS A 104 7.74 -4.21 6.84
C LYS A 104 6.48 -3.36 6.77
N LEU A 105 6.46 -2.18 7.40
CA LEU A 105 5.31 -1.27 7.31
C LEU A 105 5.00 -0.91 5.86
N PHE A 106 6.02 -0.71 5.02
CA PHE A 106 5.84 -0.39 3.61
C PHE A 106 5.04 -1.47 2.88
N PHE A 107 5.39 -2.75 3.07
CA PHE A 107 4.66 -3.86 2.45
C PHE A 107 3.22 -3.98 2.96
N VAL A 108 3.02 -3.83 4.29
CA VAL A 108 1.68 -3.82 4.88
C VAL A 108 0.85 -2.67 4.35
N ALA A 109 1.45 -1.48 4.21
CA ALA A 109 0.80 -0.29 3.68
C ALA A 109 0.30 -0.51 2.26
N ILE A 110 1.05 -1.22 1.41
CA ILE A 110 0.64 -1.52 0.03
C ILE A 110 -0.64 -2.37 0.03
N ILE A 111 -0.69 -3.41 0.88
CA ILE A 111 -1.88 -4.28 0.99
C ILE A 111 -3.08 -3.47 1.49
N VAL A 112 -2.89 -2.65 2.53
CA VAL A 112 -3.95 -1.77 3.06
C VAL A 112 -4.44 -0.78 2.00
N TYR A 113 -3.52 -0.14 1.27
CA TYR A 113 -3.83 0.78 0.18
C TYR A 113 -4.75 0.13 -0.85
N ILE A 114 -4.44 -1.10 -1.28
CA ILE A 114 -5.25 -1.84 -2.26
C ILE A 114 -6.65 -2.13 -1.73
N VAL A 115 -6.74 -2.60 -0.48
CA VAL A 115 -8.03 -2.87 0.16
C VAL A 115 -8.87 -1.59 0.26
N VAL A 116 -8.24 -0.44 0.56
CA VAL A 116 -8.92 0.86 0.61
C VAL A 116 -9.37 1.32 -0.79
N ILE A 117 -8.51 1.20 -1.81
CA ILE A 117 -8.84 1.57 -3.21
C ILE A 117 -10.03 0.75 -3.70
N ALA A 118 -9.90 -0.57 -3.67
CA ALA A 118 -10.94 -1.44 -4.22
C ALA A 118 -12.20 -1.45 -3.33
N GLY A 119 -12.06 -1.29 -2.01
CA GLY A 119 -13.19 -1.12 -1.09
C GLY A 119 -13.95 0.20 -1.27
N SER A 120 -13.27 1.28 -1.64
CA SER A 120 -13.87 2.60 -1.84
C SER A 120 -14.83 2.67 -3.04
N ILE A 121 -14.74 1.72 -3.97
CA ILE A 121 -15.68 1.61 -5.09
C ILE A 121 -17.07 1.24 -4.57
N LYS A 122 -17.14 0.40 -3.53
CA LYS A 122 -18.40 -0.12 -2.97
C LYS A 122 -18.95 0.72 -1.82
N SER A 123 -18.13 1.55 -1.17
CA SER A 123 -18.53 2.29 0.04
C SER A 123 -18.16 3.77 -0.02
N LYS A 124 -19.18 4.64 0.12
CA LYS A 124 -19.01 6.10 0.22
C LYS A 124 -18.18 6.51 1.44
N SER A 125 -18.32 5.81 2.57
CA SER A 125 -17.56 6.08 3.79
C SER A 125 -16.05 5.85 3.58
N ILE A 126 -15.69 4.71 2.98
CA ILE A 126 -14.29 4.38 2.66
C ILE A 126 -13.73 5.37 1.62
N LYS A 127 -14.53 5.75 0.61
CA LYS A 127 -14.16 6.78 -0.37
C LYS A 127 -13.82 8.12 0.28
N ASN A 128 -14.62 8.56 1.25
CA ASN A 128 -14.38 9.82 1.97
C ASN A 128 -13.12 9.73 2.86
N ALA A 129 -12.94 8.62 3.59
CA ALA A 129 -11.75 8.40 4.40
C ALA A 129 -10.46 8.37 3.55
N ARG A 130 -10.52 7.71 2.38
CA ARG A 130 -9.46 7.64 1.38
C ARG A 130 -9.07 9.03 0.87
N ASN A 131 -10.04 9.83 0.42
CA ASN A 131 -9.77 11.15 -0.16
C ASN A 131 -9.19 12.15 0.87
N LYS A 132 -9.54 11.99 2.15
CA LYS A 132 -9.01 12.80 3.27
C LYS A 132 -7.67 12.27 3.83
N SER A 133 -7.15 11.16 3.32
CA SER A 133 -5.91 10.56 3.83
C SER A 133 -4.70 11.04 3.04
N PHE A 134 -3.74 11.60 3.76
CA PHE A 134 -2.45 12.01 3.20
C PHE A 134 -1.59 10.81 2.84
N CYS A 135 -1.58 9.75 3.66
CA CYS A 135 -0.87 8.52 3.37
C CYS A 135 -1.32 7.90 2.05
N ILE A 136 -2.64 7.83 1.81
CA ILE A 136 -3.17 7.30 0.54
C ILE A 136 -2.73 8.17 -0.64
N LYS A 137 -2.76 9.51 -0.54
CA LYS A 137 -2.26 10.39 -1.59
C LYS A 137 -0.80 10.10 -1.94
N ILE A 138 0.07 9.96 -0.94
CA ILE A 138 1.47 9.58 -1.15
C ILE A 138 1.55 8.23 -1.86
N MET A 139 0.87 7.20 -1.37
CA MET A 139 0.92 5.86 -1.97
C MET A 139 0.43 5.87 -3.42
N THR A 140 -0.59 6.67 -3.73
CA THR A 140 -1.15 6.82 -5.08
C THR A 140 -0.10 7.32 -6.08
N LYS A 141 0.79 8.24 -5.67
CA LYS A 141 1.87 8.76 -6.51
C LYS A 141 2.84 7.67 -6.97
N TYR A 142 3.06 6.65 -6.14
CA TYR A 142 3.96 5.53 -6.43
C TYR A 142 3.25 4.24 -6.86
N ALA A 143 1.92 4.19 -6.77
CA ALA A 143 1.13 2.97 -6.92
C ALA A 143 1.35 2.28 -8.27
N LEU A 144 1.42 3.05 -9.37
CA LEU A 144 1.60 2.52 -10.73
C LEU A 144 2.88 1.68 -10.91
N ARG A 145 3.90 1.87 -10.08
CA ARG A 145 5.14 1.07 -10.16
C ARG A 145 4.95 -0.37 -9.69
N PHE A 146 3.91 -0.63 -8.91
CA PHE A 146 3.69 -1.91 -8.27
C PHE A 146 2.36 -2.56 -8.70
N THR A 147 1.56 -1.91 -9.56
CA THR A 147 0.24 -2.41 -9.96
C THR A 147 0.29 -3.77 -10.64
N ASP A 148 1.32 -4.03 -11.43
CA ASP A 148 1.44 -5.25 -12.23
C ASP A 148 1.74 -6.49 -11.36
N SER A 149 2.15 -6.26 -10.11
CA SER A 149 2.32 -7.30 -9.10
C SER A 149 0.99 -7.78 -8.50
N PHE A 150 -0.13 -7.16 -8.87
CA PHE A 150 -1.46 -7.49 -8.36
C PHE A 150 -2.36 -8.13 -9.43
N PRO A 151 -3.44 -8.82 -9.00
CA PRO A 151 -4.47 -9.30 -9.91
C PRO A 151 -5.06 -8.18 -10.78
N GLY A 152 -5.45 -8.50 -12.02
CA GLY A 152 -5.89 -7.50 -13.01
C GLY A 152 -7.05 -6.61 -12.58
N PHE A 153 -7.97 -7.10 -11.73
CA PHE A 153 -9.05 -6.25 -11.20
C PHE A 153 -8.52 -5.14 -10.27
N ILE A 154 -7.49 -5.43 -9.46
CA ILE A 154 -6.83 -4.43 -8.59
C ILE A 154 -6.03 -3.45 -9.44
N GLU A 155 -5.31 -3.96 -10.44
CA GLU A 155 -4.57 -3.13 -11.39
C GLU A 155 -5.48 -2.07 -12.04
N ASN A 156 -6.64 -2.50 -12.54
CA ASN A 156 -7.64 -1.63 -13.16
C ASN A 156 -8.21 -0.60 -12.17
N ASP A 157 -8.55 -1.02 -10.95
CA ASP A 157 -9.08 -0.13 -9.92
C ASP A 157 -8.06 0.94 -9.49
N VAL A 158 -6.80 0.54 -9.33
CA VAL A 158 -5.70 1.46 -8.98
C VAL A 158 -5.42 2.42 -10.14
N LYS A 159 -5.31 1.94 -11.38
CA LYS A 159 -5.09 2.78 -12.58
C LYS A 159 -6.19 3.84 -12.71
N ARG A 160 -7.46 3.42 -12.64
CA ARG A 160 -8.61 4.33 -12.70
C ARG A 160 -8.55 5.39 -11.60
N TYR A 161 -8.19 4.99 -10.38
CA TYR A 161 -8.08 5.95 -9.29
C TYR A 161 -6.95 6.96 -9.50
N VAL A 162 -5.75 6.50 -9.88
CA VAL A 162 -4.60 7.38 -10.14
C VAL A 162 -4.92 8.41 -11.22
N ILE A 163 -5.54 7.99 -12.33
CA ILE A 163 -5.98 8.89 -13.41
C ILE A 163 -6.97 9.93 -12.85
N SER A 164 -7.99 9.48 -12.11
CA SER A 164 -8.98 10.40 -11.52
C SER A 164 -8.41 11.40 -10.51
N GLN A 165 -7.28 11.09 -9.87
CA GLN A 165 -6.60 12.05 -8.98
C GLN A 165 -5.80 13.07 -9.79
N ARG A 166 -5.09 12.62 -10.82
CA ARG A 166 -4.35 13.53 -11.72
C ARG A 166 -5.27 14.50 -12.44
N GLU A 167 -6.41 14.03 -12.95
CA GLU A 167 -7.42 14.90 -13.58
C GLU A 167 -7.91 15.98 -12.60
N LYS A 168 -8.11 15.63 -11.33
CA LYS A 168 -8.53 16.59 -10.31
C LYS A 168 -7.45 17.59 -9.96
N GLU A 169 -6.19 17.16 -9.90
CA GLU A 169 -5.05 18.06 -9.69
C GLU A 169 -4.97 19.06 -10.84
N VAL A 170 -5.01 18.60 -12.10
CA VAL A 170 -4.99 19.47 -13.28
C VAL A 170 -6.18 20.45 -13.31
N ILE A 171 -7.41 19.98 -13.02
CA ILE A 171 -8.58 20.87 -12.98
C ILE A 171 -8.43 21.92 -11.89
N ASN A 172 -7.95 21.53 -10.70
CA ASN A 172 -7.75 22.48 -9.60
C ASN A 172 -6.65 23.49 -9.91
N ASP A 173 -5.57 23.07 -10.55
CA ASP A 173 -4.48 23.95 -10.98
C ASP A 173 -5.00 24.97 -12.00
N VAL A 174 -5.74 24.52 -13.02
CA VAL A 174 -6.37 25.41 -14.00
C VAL A 174 -7.36 26.37 -13.34
N LEU A 175 -8.21 25.90 -12.42
CA LEU A 175 -9.14 26.77 -11.69
C LEU A 175 -8.42 27.78 -10.81
N HIS A 176 -7.32 27.38 -10.16
CA HIS A 176 -6.49 28.28 -9.36
C HIS A 176 -5.86 29.37 -10.23
N ASP A 177 -5.38 29.02 -11.43
CA ASP A 177 -4.85 29.97 -12.40
C ASP A 177 -5.93 30.94 -12.92
N TYR A 178 -7.18 30.48 -13.06
CA TYR A 178 -8.31 31.37 -13.40
C TYR A 178 -8.75 32.28 -12.25
N GLU A 179 -8.76 31.79 -11.01
CA GLU A 179 -9.15 32.57 -9.83
C GLU A 179 -8.07 33.58 -9.43
N ASN A 180 -6.81 33.26 -9.72
CA ASN A 180 -5.66 34.07 -9.34
C ASN A 180 -4.71 34.19 -10.54
N PRO A 181 -5.14 34.90 -11.61
CA PRO A 181 -4.37 34.99 -12.83
C PRO A 181 -3.01 35.62 -12.53
N GLU A 182 -1.93 34.84 -12.71
CA GLU A 182 -0.61 35.43 -12.78
C GLU A 182 -0.60 36.42 -13.95
N PRO A 183 -0.10 37.66 -13.77
CA PRO A 183 0.01 38.59 -14.88
C PRO A 183 0.85 37.94 -15.97
N ASP A 184 0.28 37.87 -17.17
CA ASP A 184 0.87 37.22 -18.33
C ASP A 184 2.32 37.67 -18.47
N LYS A 185 3.27 36.72 -18.49
CA LYS A 185 4.69 37.05 -18.71
C LYS A 185 4.92 37.77 -20.05
N PHE A 186 3.93 37.74 -20.95
CA PHE A 186 3.90 38.49 -22.20
C PHE A 186 3.51 39.97 -22.05
N GLU A 187 2.77 40.36 -21.01
CA GLU A 187 2.39 41.77 -20.79
C GLU A 187 3.56 42.59 -20.25
N LYS A 188 4.43 41.99 -19.41
CA LYS A 188 5.66 42.64 -18.93
C LYS A 188 6.69 42.96 -20.02
N SER A 189 6.62 42.29 -21.18
CA SER A 189 7.49 42.62 -22.33
C SER A 189 6.97 43.75 -23.21
N LYS A 190 5.74 44.24 -23.00
CA LYS A 190 5.19 45.37 -23.75
C LYS A 190 5.44 46.73 -23.08
N GLU A 191 5.82 46.77 -21.81
CA GLU A 191 6.15 48.02 -21.10
C GLU A 191 7.62 48.44 -21.23
N ILE A 192 8.44 47.69 -21.99
CA ILE A 192 9.82 48.05 -22.31
C ILE A 192 9.92 48.25 -23.83
N ASN A 193 9.36 49.36 -24.32
CA ASN A 193 9.73 49.98 -25.60
C ASN A 193 9.31 51.46 -25.60
#